data_AF-A0A2D4G4Q1-F1
#
_entry.id   AF-A0A2D4G4Q1-F1
#
_cell.length_a   1.000
_cell.length_b   1.000
_cell.length_c   1.000
_cell.angle_alpha   90.00
_cell.angle_beta   90.00
_cell.angle_gamma   90.00
#
_symmetry.space_group_name_H-M   'P 1'
#
loop_
_entity.id
_entity.type
_entity.pdbx_description
1 polymer ?
#
loop_
_entity_poly.entity_id
_entity_poly.type
_entity_poly.pdbx_seq_one_letter_code
_entity_poly.pdbx_strand_id
1 'polypeptide(L)'
;SKDDTSAYLPTKLTAVACVGAFYEKMGRMLGSSFPETVNNLLKSLKSAESQGRSEILMSLQKVLSGLGGAAASCHRDIYKNARSLLTDRAMAVRCAVAKCLLELQNEAVFMWTTELENVATLCFKALENSNYGVRVAVSKLLGTVMAIALIPKQAAVMRQNVKKATLEEVLELMATGFLRGGSGFLK
;
A
#
# COMPACT_ATOMS: atom_id res chain seq x y z
N SER A 1 33.70 5.35 -9.44
CA SER A 1 33.45 4.53 -10.64
C SER A 1 32.00 4.11 -10.60
N LYS A 2 31.17 4.59 -11.54
CA LYS A 2 29.76 4.18 -11.66
C LYS A 2 29.72 3.23 -12.86
N ASP A 3 29.89 1.95 -12.59
CA ASP A 3 29.76 0.91 -13.60
C ASP A 3 28.27 0.61 -13.79
N ASP A 4 27.64 1.33 -14.72
CA ASP A 4 26.28 1.07 -15.20
C ASP A 4 26.31 -0.13 -16.17
N THR A 5 26.67 -1.31 -15.68
CA THR A 5 26.51 -2.54 -16.48
C THR A 5 25.07 -3.04 -16.31
N SER A 6 24.42 -3.44 -17.42
CA SER A 6 23.03 -3.93 -17.47
C SER A 6 22.72 -5.09 -16.50
N ALA A 7 23.74 -5.76 -15.94
CA ALA A 7 23.63 -6.82 -14.95
C ALA A 7 23.33 -6.35 -13.50
N TYR A 8 23.49 -5.06 -13.18
CA TYR A 8 23.36 -4.58 -11.80
C TYR A 8 21.90 -4.45 -11.35
N LEU A 9 21.00 -4.06 -12.26
CA LEU A 9 19.57 -3.91 -11.94
C LEU A 9 18.92 -5.25 -11.55
N PRO A 10 19.03 -6.35 -12.33
CA PRO A 10 18.47 -7.64 -11.93
C PRO A 10 18.99 -8.13 -10.58
N THR A 11 20.28 -7.93 -10.30
CA THR A 11 20.90 -8.29 -9.02
C THR A 11 20.28 -7.52 -7.86
N LYS A 12 20.11 -6.20 -8.01
CA LYS A 12 19.47 -5.35 -7.00
C LYS A 12 18.01 -5.73 -6.77
N LEU A 13 17.25 -6.01 -7.84
CA LEU A 13 15.85 -6.43 -7.73
C LEU A 13 15.72 -7.78 -7.02
N THR A 14 16.61 -8.72 -7.33
CA THR A 14 16.66 -10.03 -6.67
C THR A 14 16.95 -9.87 -5.18
N ALA A 15 17.93 -9.05 -4.81
CA ALA A 15 18.24 -8.77 -3.41
C ALA A 15 17.04 -8.17 -2.66
N VAL A 16 16.34 -7.20 -3.27
CA VAL A 16 15.11 -6.61 -2.70
C VAL A 16 14.03 -7.68 -2.51
N ALA A 17 13.79 -8.51 -3.52
CA ALA A 17 12.81 -9.59 -3.47
C ALA A 17 13.14 -10.63 -2.37
N CYS A 18 14.41 -10.99 -2.22
CA CYS A 18 14.90 -11.88 -1.17
C CYS A 18 14.65 -11.30 0.23
N VAL A 19 14.94 -10.01 0.43
CA VAL A 19 14.64 -9.32 1.70
C VAL A 19 13.15 -9.42 2.03
N GLY A 20 12.28 -9.11 1.07
CA GLY A 20 10.84 -9.26 1.25
C GLY A 20 10.44 -10.68 1.65
N ALA A 21 10.95 -11.69 0.93
CA ALA A 21 10.67 -13.10 1.22
C ALA A 21 11.16 -13.54 2.61
N PHE A 22 12.33 -13.06 3.06
CA PHE A 22 12.83 -13.34 4.40
C PHE A 22 11.88 -12.82 5.47
N TYR A 23 11.41 -11.57 5.36
CA TYR A 23 10.45 -11.05 6.34
C TYR A 23 9.09 -11.77 6.26
N GLU A 24 8.60 -12.12 5.07
CA GLU A 24 7.35 -12.88 4.94
C GLU A 24 7.41 -14.23 5.68
N LYS A 25 8.54 -14.93 5.61
CA LYS A 25 8.69 -16.28 6.20
C LYS A 25 9.23 -16.26 7.64
N MET A 26 10.05 -15.29 7.98
CA MET A 26 10.83 -15.25 9.22
C MET A 26 10.68 -13.94 9.99
N GLY A 27 9.69 -13.09 9.66
CA GLY A 27 9.58 -11.71 10.14
C GLY A 27 9.73 -11.56 11.66
N ARG A 28 9.04 -12.39 12.45
CA ARG A 28 9.14 -12.36 13.92
C ARG A 28 10.54 -12.70 14.46
N MET A 29 11.31 -13.52 13.74
CA MET A 29 12.69 -13.87 14.08
C MET A 29 13.70 -12.79 13.63
N LEU A 30 13.33 -11.97 12.64
CA LEU A 30 14.13 -10.87 12.10
C LEU A 30 13.78 -9.50 12.72
N GLY A 31 12.91 -9.50 13.74
CA GLY A 31 12.22 -8.31 14.24
C GLY A 31 13.09 -7.17 14.78
N SER A 32 14.36 -7.39 15.12
CA SER A 32 15.23 -6.28 15.55
C SER A 32 15.72 -5.40 14.39
N SER A 33 15.79 -5.93 13.17
CA SER A 33 16.42 -5.26 12.02
C SER A 33 15.42 -4.64 11.04
N PHE A 34 14.11 -4.80 11.27
CA PHE A 34 13.09 -4.30 10.35
C PHE A 34 13.08 -2.77 10.20
N PRO A 35 13.28 -1.95 11.25
CA PRO A 35 13.16 -0.50 11.10
C PRO A 35 14.20 0.04 10.11
N GLU A 36 15.43 -0.45 10.20
CA GLU A 36 16.51 -0.10 9.27
C GLU A 36 16.21 -0.62 7.86
N THR A 37 15.75 -1.87 7.74
CA THR A 37 15.40 -2.46 6.44
C THR A 37 14.32 -1.65 5.74
N VAL A 38 13.22 -1.34 6.44
CA VAL A 38 12.12 -0.54 5.90
C VAL A 38 12.63 0.84 5.50
N ASN A 39 13.43 1.50 6.32
CA ASN A 39 14.02 2.80 5.98
C ASN A 39 14.85 2.74 4.69
N ASN A 40 15.69 1.71 4.53
CA ASN A 40 16.51 1.52 3.34
C ASN A 40 15.67 1.24 2.08
N LEU A 41 14.59 0.45 2.21
CA LEU A 41 13.62 0.23 1.14
C LEU A 41 12.91 1.54 0.76
N LEU A 42 12.43 2.32 1.73
CA LEU A 42 11.74 3.60 1.47
C LEU A 42 12.66 4.66 0.85
N LYS A 43 13.93 4.70 1.24
CA LYS A 43 14.94 5.55 0.58
C LYS A 43 15.14 5.12 -0.88
N SER A 44 15.28 3.81 -1.11
CA SER A 44 15.46 3.24 -2.45
C SER A 44 14.24 3.46 -3.35
N LEU A 45 13.03 3.45 -2.77
CA LEU A 45 11.77 3.66 -3.50
C LEU A 45 11.72 5.01 -4.22
N LYS A 46 12.29 6.06 -3.61
CA LYS A 46 12.24 7.44 -4.14
C LYS A 46 13.03 7.63 -5.43
N SER A 47 14.14 6.90 -5.59
CA SER A 47 15.06 7.05 -6.73
C SER A 47 15.01 5.88 -7.71
N ALA A 48 14.31 4.80 -7.38
CA ALA A 48 14.17 3.66 -8.27
C ALA A 48 13.34 3.99 -9.51
N GLU A 49 13.70 3.37 -10.63
CA GLU A 49 12.86 3.32 -11.82
C GLU A 49 11.62 2.42 -11.63
N SER A 50 10.71 2.39 -12.60
CA SER A 50 9.39 1.77 -12.46
C SER A 50 9.43 0.30 -12.03
N GLN A 51 10.36 -0.51 -12.56
CA GLN A 51 10.51 -1.91 -12.14
C GLN A 51 10.99 -2.02 -10.69
N GLY A 52 12.00 -1.21 -10.32
CA GLY A 52 12.50 -1.15 -8.95
C GLY A 52 11.46 -0.66 -7.95
N ARG A 53 10.65 0.35 -8.29
CA ARG A 53 9.55 0.81 -7.43
C ARG A 53 8.54 -0.32 -7.19
N SER A 54 8.16 -1.04 -8.24
CA SER A 54 7.24 -2.18 -8.14
C SER A 54 7.78 -3.27 -7.20
N GLU A 55 9.04 -3.68 -7.37
CA GLU A 55 9.64 -4.74 -6.55
C GLU A 55 9.84 -4.33 -5.09
N ILE A 56 10.24 -3.09 -4.84
CA ILE A 56 10.37 -2.53 -3.49
C ILE A 56 9.00 -2.50 -2.79
N LEU A 57 7.93 -2.10 -3.50
CA LEU A 57 6.57 -2.10 -2.93
C LEU A 57 6.06 -3.50 -2.62
N MET A 58 6.32 -4.48 -3.50
CA MET A 58 5.99 -5.88 -3.23
C MET A 58 6.79 -6.43 -2.04
N SER A 59 8.05 -6.01 -1.88
CA SER A 59 8.86 -6.39 -0.73
C SER A 59 8.38 -5.75 0.57
N LEU A 60 7.97 -4.48 0.55
CA LEU A 60 7.33 -3.83 1.68
C LEU A 60 6.00 -4.51 2.07
N GLN A 61 5.20 -4.94 1.08
CA GLN A 61 4.00 -5.73 1.33
C GLN A 61 4.32 -7.03 2.08
N LYS A 62 5.34 -7.76 1.65
CA LYS A 62 5.81 -8.98 2.32
C LYS A 62 6.33 -8.74 3.73
N VAL A 63 7.06 -7.63 3.93
CA VAL A 63 7.52 -7.19 5.25
C VAL A 63 6.35 -6.94 6.19
N LEU A 64 5.32 -6.24 5.71
CA LEU A 64 4.10 -5.98 6.48
C LEU A 64 3.36 -7.28 6.82
N SER A 65 3.23 -8.20 5.87
CA SER A 65 2.57 -9.49 6.09
C SER A 65 3.29 -10.34 7.15
N GLY A 66 4.62 -10.36 7.14
CA GLY A 66 5.42 -11.15 8.07
C GLY A 66 5.52 -10.57 9.50
N LEU A 67 5.48 -9.24 9.63
CA LEU A 67 5.62 -8.56 10.93
C LEU A 67 4.27 -8.15 11.56
N GLY A 68 3.27 -7.86 10.73
CA GLY A 68 1.98 -7.31 11.17
C GLY A 68 2.14 -6.11 12.10
N GLY A 69 1.43 -6.14 13.22
CA GLY A 69 1.49 -5.13 14.27
C GLY A 69 2.88 -4.88 14.88
N ALA A 70 3.84 -5.82 14.78
CA ALA A 70 5.20 -5.61 15.27
C ALA A 70 5.93 -4.48 14.50
N ALA A 71 5.52 -4.20 13.27
CA ALA A 71 6.05 -3.11 12.44
C ALA A 71 5.33 -1.76 12.66
N ALA A 72 4.56 -1.59 13.75
CA ALA A 72 3.76 -0.39 14.04
C ALA A 72 4.54 0.93 13.92
N SER A 73 5.80 0.95 14.35
CA SER A 73 6.67 2.13 14.25
C SER A 73 6.92 2.60 12.81
N CYS A 74 6.79 1.71 11.82
CA CYS A 74 7.06 2.01 10.41
C CYS A 74 5.79 2.24 9.57
N HIS A 75 4.59 1.88 10.07
CA HIS A 75 3.36 1.92 9.27
C HIS A 75 3.06 3.29 8.68
N ARG A 76 3.23 4.36 9.47
CA ARG A 76 2.98 5.74 9.02
C ARG A 76 3.96 6.18 7.93
N ASP A 77 5.23 5.82 8.08
CA ASP A 77 6.26 6.17 7.09
C ASP A 77 6.07 5.39 5.78
N ILE A 78 5.72 4.11 5.86
CA ILE A 78 5.37 3.31 4.67
C ILE A 78 4.21 3.98 3.92
N TYR A 79 3.10 4.27 4.62
CA TYR A 79 1.94 4.91 4.00
C TYR A 79 2.29 6.25 3.33
N LYS A 80 3.01 7.13 4.05
CA LYS A 80 3.39 8.46 3.56
C LYS A 80 4.21 8.41 2.27
N ASN A 81 5.15 7.48 2.17
CA ASN A 81 6.04 7.36 1.01
C ASN A 81 5.41 6.54 -0.13
N ALA A 82 4.45 5.65 0.17
CA ALA A 82 3.85 4.76 -0.82
C ALA A 82 2.60 5.37 -1.48
N ARG A 83 1.71 6.04 -0.73
CA ARG A 83 0.35 6.40 -1.18
C ARG A 83 0.29 7.17 -2.50
N SER A 84 1.22 8.08 -2.76
CA SER A 84 1.24 8.86 -4.00
C SER A 84 1.55 8.03 -5.25
N LEU A 85 2.12 6.83 -5.08
CA LEU A 85 2.42 5.91 -6.16
C LEU A 85 1.16 5.20 -6.69
N LEU A 86 0.00 5.35 -6.05
CA LEU A 86 -1.29 4.91 -6.59
C LEU A 86 -1.60 5.54 -7.95
N THR A 87 -1.01 6.72 -8.23
CA THR A 87 -1.14 7.42 -9.51
C THR A 87 0.15 7.39 -10.34
N ASP A 88 1.08 6.47 -10.07
CA ASP A 88 2.31 6.30 -10.86
C ASP A 88 1.98 6.05 -12.35
N ARG A 89 2.84 6.48 -13.27
CA ARG A 89 2.63 6.28 -14.71
C ARG A 89 2.67 4.79 -15.08
N ALA A 90 3.47 3.99 -14.37
CA ALA A 90 3.58 2.57 -14.60
C ALA A 90 2.47 1.80 -13.86
N MET A 91 1.64 1.08 -14.63
CA MET A 91 0.54 0.27 -14.08
C MET A 91 1.02 -0.80 -13.10
N ALA A 92 2.21 -1.38 -13.30
CA ALA A 92 2.80 -2.33 -12.37
C ALA A 92 3.04 -1.72 -10.98
N VAL A 93 3.50 -0.46 -10.93
CA VAL A 93 3.71 0.27 -9.67
C VAL A 93 2.37 0.53 -8.98
N ARG A 94 1.34 0.96 -9.73
CA ARG A 94 -0.03 1.12 -9.19
C ARG A 94 -0.58 -0.17 -8.59
N CYS A 95 -0.37 -1.32 -9.24
CA CYS A 95 -0.74 -2.63 -8.71
C CYS A 95 0.02 -2.96 -7.41
N ALA A 96 1.34 -2.75 -7.40
CA ALA A 96 2.20 -3.10 -6.27
C ALA A 96 1.88 -2.25 -5.03
N VAL A 97 1.67 -0.94 -5.20
CA VAL A 97 1.29 -0.06 -4.09
C VAL A 97 -0.10 -0.41 -3.56
N ALA A 98 -1.08 -0.72 -4.42
CA ALA A 98 -2.42 -1.10 -3.97
C ALA A 98 -2.37 -2.37 -3.10
N LYS A 99 -1.56 -3.37 -3.47
CA LYS A 99 -1.32 -4.57 -2.67
C LYS A 99 -0.60 -4.28 -1.36
N CYS A 100 0.42 -3.42 -1.38
CA CYS A 100 1.15 -3.00 -0.19
C CYS A 100 0.25 -2.27 0.82
N LEU A 101 -0.58 -1.35 0.34
CA LEU A 101 -1.54 -0.62 1.17
C LEU A 101 -2.68 -1.52 1.67
N LEU A 102 -3.08 -2.53 0.89
CA LEU A 102 -4.08 -3.52 1.31
C LEU A 102 -3.56 -4.41 2.44
N GLU A 103 -2.26 -4.69 2.47
CA GLU A 103 -1.65 -5.38 3.62
C GLU A 103 -1.53 -4.43 4.81
N LEU A 104 -1.07 -3.19 4.58
CA LEU A 104 -0.86 -2.20 5.63
C LEU A 104 -2.15 -1.88 6.41
N GLN A 105 -3.28 -1.74 5.70
CA GLN A 105 -4.55 -1.37 6.32
C GLN A 105 -5.02 -2.40 7.37
N ASN A 106 -4.52 -3.65 7.30
CA ASN A 106 -4.81 -4.66 8.32
C ASN A 106 -4.35 -4.19 9.70
N GLU A 107 -3.28 -3.40 9.81
CA GLU A 107 -2.70 -3.01 11.10
C GLU A 107 -2.77 -1.49 11.34
N ALA A 108 -2.82 -0.71 10.26
CA ALA A 108 -2.77 0.75 10.29
C ALA A 108 -4.16 1.38 10.42
N VAL A 109 -4.69 1.46 11.64
CA VAL A 109 -6.01 2.07 11.97
C VAL A 109 -6.25 3.44 11.31
N PHE A 110 -5.19 4.26 11.21
CA PHE A 110 -5.30 5.60 10.62
C PHE A 110 -5.79 5.58 9.17
N MET A 111 -5.58 4.49 8.41
CA MET A 111 -5.95 4.37 7.00
C MET A 111 -7.45 4.37 6.75
N TRP A 112 -8.23 3.77 7.65
CA TRP A 112 -9.68 3.69 7.58
C TRP A 112 -10.38 4.63 8.58
N THR A 113 -9.62 5.55 9.18
CA THR A 113 -10.13 6.62 10.06
C THR A 113 -9.70 7.98 9.51
N THR A 114 -8.59 8.55 10.01
CA THR A 114 -8.13 9.90 9.66
C THR A 114 -7.69 10.06 8.21
N GLU A 115 -7.33 8.96 7.52
CA GLU A 115 -6.88 8.99 6.12
C GLU A 115 -7.90 8.38 5.15
N LEU A 116 -9.10 8.03 5.60
CA LEU A 116 -10.11 7.33 4.78
C LEU A 116 -10.43 8.06 3.48
N GLU A 117 -10.73 9.35 3.54
CA GLU A 117 -11.07 10.17 2.36
C GLU A 117 -9.89 10.29 1.39
N ASN A 118 -8.67 10.35 1.91
CA ASN A 118 -7.48 10.45 1.10
C ASN A 118 -7.18 9.13 0.38
N VAL A 119 -7.31 8.00 1.07
CA VAL A 119 -7.23 6.67 0.46
C VAL A 119 -8.27 6.53 -0.64
N ALA A 120 -9.53 6.94 -0.39
CA ALA A 120 -10.61 6.91 -1.37
C ALA A 120 -10.27 7.73 -2.62
N THR A 121 -9.88 8.99 -2.41
CA THR A 121 -9.51 9.93 -3.49
C THR A 121 -8.37 9.39 -4.35
N LEU A 122 -7.32 8.84 -3.74
CA LEU A 122 -6.20 8.26 -4.47
C LEU A 122 -6.59 6.98 -5.22
N CYS A 123 -7.47 6.16 -4.65
CA CYS A 123 -8.01 4.98 -5.33
C CYS A 123 -8.82 5.37 -6.57
N PHE A 124 -9.70 6.37 -6.49
CA PHE A 124 -10.45 6.83 -7.66
C PHE A 124 -9.53 7.33 -8.77
N LYS A 125 -8.53 8.15 -8.43
CA LYS A 125 -7.51 8.61 -9.40
C LYS A 125 -6.69 7.45 -9.97
N ALA A 126 -6.41 6.42 -9.18
CA ALA A 126 -5.67 5.25 -9.65
C ALA A 126 -6.44 4.43 -10.69
N LEU A 127 -7.78 4.44 -10.62
CA LEU A 127 -8.67 3.74 -11.55
C LEU A 127 -8.77 4.44 -12.92
N GLU A 128 -8.58 5.75 -12.98
CA GLU A 128 -8.59 6.52 -14.23
C GLU A 128 -7.49 6.04 -15.19
N ASN A 129 -7.89 5.76 -16.45
CA ASN A 129 -7.01 5.30 -17.53
C ASN A 129 -6.16 4.06 -17.16
N SER A 130 -6.69 3.20 -16.28
CA SER A 130 -6.00 2.04 -15.75
C SER A 130 -6.29 0.75 -16.54
N ASN A 131 -5.45 -0.27 -16.36
CA ASN A 131 -5.69 -1.60 -16.92
C ASN A 131 -6.44 -2.51 -15.93
N TYR A 132 -6.84 -3.70 -16.40
CA TYR A 132 -7.58 -4.67 -15.59
C TYR A 132 -6.90 -5.00 -14.25
N GLY A 133 -5.57 -5.22 -14.26
CA GLY A 133 -4.83 -5.57 -13.04
C GLY A 133 -4.89 -4.48 -11.98
N VAL A 134 -4.76 -3.21 -12.39
CA VAL A 134 -4.88 -2.06 -11.48
C VAL A 134 -6.30 -1.96 -10.95
N ARG A 135 -7.33 -2.11 -11.80
CA ARG A 135 -8.72 -2.08 -11.38
C ARG A 135 -9.01 -3.11 -10.29
N VAL A 136 -8.60 -4.35 -10.47
CA VAL A 136 -8.79 -5.41 -9.47
C VAL A 136 -8.06 -5.08 -8.16
N ALA A 137 -6.80 -4.67 -8.23
CA ALA A 137 -5.99 -4.39 -7.03
C ALA A 137 -6.53 -3.20 -6.25
N VAL A 138 -6.87 -2.10 -6.93
CA VAL A 138 -7.37 -0.87 -6.33
C VAL A 138 -8.79 -1.04 -5.80
N SER A 139 -9.69 -1.70 -6.53
CA SER A 139 -11.04 -1.99 -6.03
C SER A 139 -11.01 -2.88 -4.79
N LYS A 140 -10.08 -3.84 -4.72
CA LYS A 140 -9.90 -4.66 -3.50
C LYS A 140 -9.43 -3.82 -2.32
N LEU A 141 -8.46 -2.92 -2.52
CA LEU A 141 -8.01 -1.98 -1.49
C LEU A 141 -9.17 -1.08 -1.02
N LEU A 142 -9.81 -0.38 -1.95
CA LEU A 142 -10.88 0.57 -1.65
C LEU A 142 -12.05 -0.10 -0.92
N GLY A 143 -12.57 -1.20 -1.47
CA GLY A 143 -13.68 -1.93 -0.87
C GLY A 143 -13.34 -2.48 0.53
N THR A 144 -12.11 -2.95 0.73
CA THR A 144 -11.67 -3.46 2.04
C THR A 144 -11.59 -2.35 3.08
N VAL A 145 -10.99 -1.21 2.73
CA VAL A 145 -10.86 -0.05 3.62
C VAL A 145 -12.23 0.52 3.97
N MET A 146 -13.15 0.63 3.00
CA MET A 146 -14.52 1.08 3.23
C MET A 146 -15.29 0.13 4.15
N ALA A 147 -15.19 -1.18 3.90
CA ALA A 147 -15.85 -2.19 4.73
C ALA A 147 -15.32 -2.16 6.18
N ILE A 148 -14.01 -1.94 6.37
CA ILE A 148 -13.40 -1.88 7.70
C ILE A 148 -13.73 -0.56 8.41
N ALA A 149 -13.85 0.57 7.69
CA ALA A 149 -14.30 1.83 8.27
C ALA A 149 -15.71 1.72 8.87
N LEU A 150 -16.60 0.93 8.23
CA LEU A 150 -17.95 0.61 8.73
C LEU A 150 -17.92 -0.40 9.87
N ILE A 151 -17.21 -1.52 9.66
CA ILE A 151 -17.20 -2.67 10.56
C ILE A 151 -15.75 -3.06 10.88
N PRO A 152 -15.10 -2.34 11.83
CA PRO A 152 -13.71 -2.64 12.18
C PRO A 152 -13.57 -4.04 12.77
N LYS A 153 -12.65 -4.85 12.21
CA LYS A 153 -12.42 -6.23 12.64
C LYS A 153 -11.61 -6.35 13.94
N GLN A 154 -10.90 -5.29 14.35
CA GLN A 154 -9.94 -5.34 15.44
C GLN A 154 -10.50 -4.77 16.75
N ALA A 155 -11.23 -5.59 17.48
CA ALA A 155 -11.70 -5.27 18.83
C ALA A 155 -10.55 -4.96 19.82
N ALA A 156 -9.35 -5.54 19.61
CA ALA A 156 -8.19 -5.34 20.50
C ALA A 156 -7.50 -3.97 20.34
N VAL A 157 -7.54 -3.38 19.13
CA VAL A 157 -6.97 -2.04 18.87
C VAL A 157 -7.97 -0.93 19.22
N MET A 158 -9.28 -1.26 19.25
CA MET A 158 -10.38 -0.41 19.72
C MET A 158 -10.40 -0.17 21.24
N ARG A 159 -9.30 -0.39 21.97
CA ARG A 159 -9.18 0.03 23.38
C ARG A 159 -9.29 1.56 23.58
N GLN A 160 -9.26 2.33 22.48
CA GLN A 160 -9.52 3.76 22.47
C GLN A 160 -10.66 4.06 21.49
N ASN A 161 -11.43 5.11 21.77
CA ASN A 161 -12.60 5.62 21.05
C ASN A 161 -12.36 5.91 19.55
N VAL A 162 -12.11 4.88 18.74
CA VAL A 162 -11.99 5.02 17.29
C VAL A 162 -13.40 5.25 16.74
N LYS A 163 -13.67 6.48 16.30
CA LYS A 163 -14.93 6.84 15.64
C LYS A 163 -15.07 5.97 14.39
N LYS A 164 -16.12 5.16 14.34
CA LYS A 164 -16.51 4.39 13.15
C LYS A 164 -17.15 5.33 12.14
N ALA A 165 -16.94 5.07 10.86
CA ALA A 165 -17.70 5.74 9.82
C ALA A 165 -19.13 5.22 9.80
N THR A 166 -20.11 6.08 9.50
CA THR A 166 -21.49 5.63 9.26
C THR A 166 -21.64 5.08 7.85
N LEU A 167 -22.74 4.35 7.61
CA LEU A 167 -23.07 3.85 6.28
C LEU A 167 -23.22 4.99 5.28
N GLU A 168 -23.88 6.08 5.69
CA GLU A 168 -24.07 7.28 4.87
C GLU A 168 -22.73 7.93 4.50
N GLU A 169 -21.82 8.12 5.46
CA GLU A 169 -20.49 8.70 5.22
C GLU A 169 -19.71 7.88 4.16
N VAL A 170 -19.74 6.54 4.27
CA VAL A 170 -19.05 5.66 3.32
C VAL A 170 -19.73 5.64 1.95
N LEU A 171 -21.06 5.60 1.90
CA LEU A 171 -21.80 5.64 0.64
C LEU A 171 -21.60 6.98 -0.08
N GLU A 172 -21.54 8.09 0.65
CA GLU A 172 -21.27 9.41 0.10
C GLU A 172 -19.86 9.46 -0.51
N LEU A 173 -18.84 8.97 0.21
CA LEU A 173 -17.48 8.87 -0.33
C LEU A 173 -17.43 8.02 -1.61
N MET A 174 -18.11 6.87 -1.63
CA MET A 174 -18.19 6.01 -2.81
C MET A 174 -18.93 6.68 -3.96
N ALA A 175 -20.03 7.39 -3.68
CA ALA A 175 -20.78 8.15 -4.67
C ALA A 175 -19.93 9.26 -5.28
N THR A 176 -19.09 9.95 -4.50
CA THR A 176 -18.20 10.99 -5.06
C THR A 176 -17.26 10.44 -6.13
N GLY A 177 -16.69 9.25 -5.91
CA GLY A 177 -15.82 8.60 -6.89
C GLY A 177 -16.57 8.07 -8.10
N PHE A 178 -17.79 7.54 -7.90
CA PHE A 178 -18.64 7.06 -8.99
C PHE A 178 -19.11 8.21 -9.90
N LEU A 179 -19.52 9.34 -9.31
CA LEU A 179 -20.05 10.50 -10.04
C LEU A 179 -18.94 11.36 -10.67
N ARG A 180 -17.77 11.44 -10.04
CA ARG A 180 -16.62 12.21 -10.56
C ARG A 180 -15.67 11.38 -11.42
N GLY A 181 -15.80 10.05 -11.42
CA GLY A 181 -15.01 9.15 -12.25
C GLY A 181 -15.24 9.43 -13.74
N GLY A 182 -14.25 10.02 -14.39
CA GLY A 182 -14.36 10.52 -15.76
C GLY A 182 -14.93 9.50 -16.73
N SER A 183 -16.03 9.86 -17.39
CA SER A 183 -16.51 9.44 -18.72
C SER A 183 -16.52 7.94 -19.11
N GLY A 184 -16.14 7.00 -18.25
CA GLY A 184 -15.72 5.67 -18.70
C GLY A 184 -15.78 4.53 -17.68
N PHE A 185 -16.46 4.68 -16.54
CA PHE A 185 -16.77 3.50 -15.71
C PHE A 185 -17.85 2.61 -16.35
N LEU A 186 -18.69 3.18 -17.21
CA LEU A 186 -19.84 2.52 -17.86
C LEU A 186 -19.86 2.67 -19.40
N LYS A 187 -18.72 2.91 -20.04
CA LYS A 187 -18.58 2.82 -21.49
C LYS A 187 -17.62 1.72 -21.87
#